data_AF-A0A356R808-F1
#
_entry.id   AF-A0A356R808-F1
#
_cell.length_a   1.000
_cell.length_b   1.000
_cell.length_c   1.000
_cell.angle_alpha   90.00
_cell.angle_beta   90.00
_cell.angle_gamma   90.00
#
_symmetry.space_group_name_H-M   'P 1'
#
loop_
_entity.id
_entity.type
_entity.pdbx_description
1 polymer ?
#
loop_
_entity_poly.entity_id
_entity_poly.type
_entity_poly.pdbx_seq_one_letter_code
_entity_poly.pdbx_strand_id
1 'polypeptide(L)' 'MRISKVYTRTGDAGKTRLAGGQEVWKDSVRVEAYGTVDELNSMLGLARVSNGQAGTSAEVSERYGEDFEVDAK' A
#
# COMPACT_ATOMS: atom_id res chain seq x y z
N MET A 1 -6.42 10.45 -2.97
CA MET A 1 -7.63 9.75 -2.48
C MET A 1 -7.85 10.14 -1.02
N ARG A 2 -9.07 10.45 -0.58
CA ARG A 2 -9.37 10.78 0.82
C ARG A 2 -10.37 9.76 1.36
N ILE A 3 -10.02 9.07 2.45
CA ILE A 3 -10.90 8.07 3.07
C ILE A 3 -11.89 8.80 3.99
N SER A 4 -13.13 8.97 3.52
CA SER A 4 -14.24 9.52 4.32
C SER A 4 -15.06 8.42 5.01
N LYS A 5 -15.15 7.25 4.38
CA LYS A 5 -15.83 6.07 4.91
C LYS A 5 -15.04 4.83 4.58
N VAL A 6 -14.71 4.04 5.60
CA VAL A 6 -13.89 2.82 5.45
C VAL A 6 -14.70 1.68 4.83
N TYR A 7 -16.01 1.59 5.11
CA TYR A 7 -16.87 0.52 4.61
C TYR A 7 -17.96 1.05 3.67
N THR A 8 -18.00 0.51 2.45
CA THR A 8 -18.89 0.96 1.36
C THR A 8 -19.85 -0.11 0.85
N ARG A 9 -19.64 -1.40 1.16
CA ARG A 9 -20.38 -2.57 0.64
C ARG A 9 -20.18 -2.90 -0.84
N THR A 10 -19.42 -2.08 -1.58
CA THR A 10 -19.30 -2.23 -3.04
C THR A 10 -18.64 -3.53 -3.49
N GLY A 11 -17.95 -4.23 -2.58
CA GLY A 11 -17.30 -5.51 -2.86
C GLY A 11 -17.99 -6.74 -2.28
N ASP A 12 -19.19 -6.61 -1.72
CA ASP A 12 -19.87 -7.72 -1.03
C ASP A 12 -20.25 -8.86 -2.00
N ALA A 13 -20.43 -8.55 -3.29
CA ALA A 13 -20.67 -9.53 -4.35
C ALA A 13 -19.38 -10.24 -4.85
N GLY A 14 -18.25 -10.09 -4.15
CA GLY A 14 -16.98 -10.76 -4.49
C GLY A 14 -16.11 -10.02 -5.51
N LYS A 15 -16.51 -8.85 -5.98
CA LYS A 15 -15.74 -8.02 -6.92
C LYS A 15 -15.12 -6.78 -6.26
N THR A 16 -14.16 -6.17 -6.93
CA THR A 16 -13.53 -4.91 -6.50
C THR A 16 -13.14 -4.05 -7.70
N ARG A 17 -12.88 -2.76 -7.48
CA ARG A 17 -12.49 -1.81 -8.52
C ARG A 17 -11.01 -1.42 -8.35
N LEU A 18 -10.24 -1.58 -9.42
CA LEU A 18 -8.85 -1.14 -9.48
C LEU A 18 -8.76 0.38 -9.58
N ALA A 19 -7.58 0.96 -9.33
CA ALA A 19 -7.36 2.41 -9.42
C ALA A 19 -7.77 3.02 -10.78
N GLY A 20 -7.66 2.25 -11.88
CA GLY A 20 -8.11 2.66 -13.21
C GLY A 20 -9.61 2.52 -13.49
N GLY A 21 -10.42 2.17 -12.50
CA GLY A 21 -11.88 2.02 -12.65
C GLY A 21 -12.36 0.65 -13.13
N GLN A 22 -11.46 -0.21 -13.60
CA GLN A 22 -11.75 -1.58 -14.00
C GLN A 22 -12.24 -2.42 -12.81
N GLU A 23 -13.31 -3.19 -13.01
CA GLU A 23 -13.84 -4.14 -12.03
C GLU A 23 -13.27 -5.55 -12.28
N VAL A 24 -12.83 -6.21 -11.21
CA VAL A 24 -12.26 -7.56 -11.22
C VAL A 24 -12.77 -8.38 -10.04
N TRP A 25 -12.67 -9.70 -10.12
CA TRP A 25 -12.93 -10.58 -8.99
C TRP A 25 -11.83 -10.44 -7.92
N LYS A 26 -12.22 -10.60 -6.65
CA LYS A 26 -11.30 -10.50 -5.50
C LYS A 26 -10.20 -11.57 -5.49
N ASP A 27 -10.44 -12.70 -6.15
CA ASP A 27 -9.48 -13.80 -6.34
C ASP A 27 -8.64 -13.65 -7.61
N SER A 28 -8.73 -12.53 -8.33
CA SER A 28 -7.86 -12.29 -9.49
C SER A 28 -6.40 -12.10 -9.06
N VAL A 29 -5.48 -12.61 -9.87
CA VAL A 29 -4.01 -12.53 -9.66
C VAL A 29 -3.54 -11.11 -9.33
N ARG A 30 -4.17 -10.10 -9.94
CA ARG A 30 -3.81 -8.69 -9.69
C ARG A 30 -4.19 -8.23 -8.29
N VAL A 31 -5.35 -8.65 -7.78
CA VAL A 31 -5.79 -8.33 -6.42
C VAL A 31 -4.93 -9.06 -5.40
N GLU A 32 -4.62 -10.33 -5.65
CA GLU A 32 -3.69 -11.13 -4.82
C GLU A 32 -2.32 -10.46 -4.71
N ALA A 33 -1.72 -10.07 -5.85
CA ALA A 33 -0.42 -9.39 -5.86
C ALA A 33 -0.42 -8.09 -5.04
N TYR A 34 -1.49 -7.28 -5.14
CA TYR A 34 -1.62 -6.09 -4.31
C TYR A 34 -1.82 -6.41 -2.83
N GLY A 35 -2.56 -7.47 -2.51
CA GLY A 35 -2.70 -7.97 -1.14
C GLY A 35 -1.36 -8.36 -0.52
N THR A 36 -0.52 -9.11 -1.24
CA THR A 36 0.83 -9.47 -0.78
C THR A 36 1.70 -8.24 -0.49
N VAL A 37 1.60 -7.19 -1.33
CA VAL A 37 2.32 -5.93 -1.08
C VAL A 37 1.78 -5.20 0.15
N ASP A 38 0.46 -5.21 0.38
CA ASP A 38 -0.17 -4.61 1.56
C ASP A 38 0.23 -5.34 2.87
N GLU A 39 0.32 -6.66 2.81
CA GLU A 39 0.83 -7.50 3.91
C GLU A 39 2.30 -7.19 4.21
N LEU A 40 3.15 -7.13 3.17
CA LEU A 40 4.55 -6.75 3.31
C LEU A 40 4.70 -5.37 3.97
N ASN A 41 3.93 -4.38 3.49
CA ASN A 41 3.95 -3.03 4.06
C ASN A 41 3.56 -3.03 5.55
N SER A 42 2.59 -3.84 5.94
CA SER A 42 2.20 -4.01 7.34
C SER A 42 3.32 -4.61 8.18
N MET A 43 4.04 -5.62 7.65
CA MET A 43 5.19 -6.23 8.33
C MET A 43 6.37 -5.28 8.46
N LEU A 44 6.63 -4.45 7.44
CA LEU A 44 7.65 -3.40 7.51
C LEU A 44 7.32 -2.37 8.60
N GLY A 45 6.05 -1.97 8.72
CA GLY A 45 5.58 -1.11 9.80
C GLY A 45 5.87 -1.72 11.18
N LEU A 46 5.55 -3.00 11.36
CA LEU A 46 5.83 -3.73 12.59
C LEU A 46 7.33 -3.78 12.90
N ALA A 47 8.16 -4.19 11.93
CA ALA A 47 9.60 -4.30 12.10
C ALA A 47 10.24 -2.96 12.51
N ARG A 48 9.79 -1.85 11.91
CA ARG A 48 10.25 -0.49 12.27
C ARG A 48 9.92 -0.12 13.71
N VAL A 49 8.70 -0.40 14.15
CA VAL A 49 8.28 -0.17 15.55
C VAL A 49 9.10 -1.05 16.49
N SER A 50 9.25 -2.34 16.18
CA SER A 50 10.07 -3.26 16.97
C SER A 50 11.53 -2.85 17.07
N ASN A 51 12.08 -2.20 16.04
CA ASN A 51 13.47 -1.71 16.01
C ASN A 51 13.64 -0.31 16.61
N GLY A 52 12.63 0.24 17.31
CA GLY A 52 12.69 1.57 17.91
C GLY A 52 12.72 2.72 16.90
N GLN A 53 12.45 2.46 15.62
CA GLN A 53 12.38 3.47 14.56
C GLN A 53 11.01 4.15 14.57
N ALA A 54 10.69 4.81 15.68
CA ALA A 54 9.48 5.61 15.85
C ALA A 54 9.65 6.96 15.13
N GLY A 55 9.58 6.93 13.80
CA GLY A 55 9.52 8.12 12.94
C GLY A 55 8.19 8.14 12.20
N THR A 56 7.57 9.32 12.10
CA THR A 56 6.33 9.53 11.36
C THR A 56 6.54 9.19 9.87
N SER A 57 5.48 8.80 9.17
CA SER A 57 5.55 8.48 7.73
C SER A 57 6.08 9.64 6.86
N ALA A 58 6.00 10.88 7.35
CA ALA A 58 6.57 12.07 6.72
C ALA A 58 8.11 12.07 6.72
N GLU A 59 8.74 11.80 7.87
CA GLU A 59 10.21 11.78 8.02
C GLU A 59 10.87 10.66 7.20
N VAL A 60 10.11 9.59 6.96
CA VAL A 60 10.54 8.43 6.17
C VAL A 60 10.52 8.76 4.68
N SER A 61 9.49 9.47 4.22
CA SER A 61 9.37 9.89 2.82
C SER A 61 10.45 10.90 2.43
N GLU A 62 10.84 11.81 3.33
CA GLU A 62 11.95 12.74 3.10
C GLU A 62 13.29 11.98 3.02
N ARG A 63 13.51 10.99 3.89
CA ARG A 63 14.75 10.19 3.89
C ARG A 63 14.90 9.33 2.63
N TYR A 64 13.83 8.73 2.12
CA TYR A 64 13.88 7.92 0.88
C TYR A 64 13.83 8.76 -0.41
N GLY A 65 13.56 10.07 -0.33
CA GLY A 65 13.52 10.97 -1.49
C GLY A 65 14.90 11.35 -2.02
N GLU A 66 15.95 11.28 -1.19
CA GLU A 66 17.31 11.69 -1.58
C GLU A 66 18.19 10.51 -2.08
N ASP A 67 17.85 9.26 -1.75
CA ASP A 67 18.70 8.09 -2.04
C ASP A 67 18.49 7.46 -3.44
N PHE A 68 17.61 8.01 -4.29
CA PHE A 68 17.30 7.47 -5.63
C PHE A 68 17.78 8.35 -6.81
N GLU A 69 18.76 9.24 -6.60
CA GLU A 69 19.57 9.73 -7.72
C GLU A 69 20.58 8.64 -8.11
N VAL A 70 20.09 7.61 -8.80
CA VAL A 70 20.96 6.69 -9.53
C VAL A 70 21.46 7.50 -10.72
N ASP A 71 22.71 7.95 -10.65
CA ASP A 71 23.45 8.64 -11.70
C ASP A 71 23.26 7.89 -13.03
N ALA A 72 22.29 8.38 -13.81
CA ALA A 72 22.01 7.88 -15.14
C ALA A 72 23.04 8.50 -16.09
N LYS A 73 24.19 7.84 -16.17
CA LYS A 73 25.09 7.92 -17.33
C LYS A 73 24.99 6.66 -18.16
#